data_AF-A0A6G1SJH8-F1
#
_entry.id   AF-A0A6G1SJH8-F1
#
_cell.length_a   1.000
_cell.length_b   1.000
_cell.length_c   1.000
_cell.angle_alpha   90.00
_cell.angle_beta   90.00
_cell.angle_gamma   90.00
#
_symmetry.space_group_name_H-M   'P 1'
#
loop_
_entity.id
_entity.type
_entity.pdbx_description
1 polymer ?
#
loop_
_entity_poly.entity_id
_entity_poly.type
_entity_poly.pdbx_seq_one_letter_code
_entity_poly.pdbx_strand_id
1 'polypeptide(L)'
;MVTAKANQLPEIDNFHSDMNGSNQPIDGNVHSRTNENEIFEDICNYISTCCCCRFGIDIGGSLAKVVFFNPKETTSDELVTLQRIRRYFGSSQGYNSTGRCDAHLEMPNCLINGRAGSLHFIRFATSALPSFLAMARRKQFPVDINRTICATGGGACKFEREIRENLGIRLHKTDEFDSIIYGIPYINQYNSDRECYFLKDPLDDLKCTKVAYDFSQPYPYLIVNIGSGVSILAVHSRDQYSRISGSSIGGGTFLGLCSLLTQCETFDEA
;
A
#
# COMPACT_ATOMS: atom_id res chain seq x y z
N MET A 1 -32.14 -42.04 -16.96
CA MET A 1 -31.26 -42.35 -18.09
C MET A 1 -31.63 -41.43 -19.24
N VAL A 2 -31.10 -40.20 -19.24
CA VAL A 2 -31.25 -39.24 -20.35
C VAL A 2 -29.90 -38.57 -20.50
N THR A 3 -29.31 -38.80 -21.67
CA THR A 3 -27.97 -38.43 -22.11
C THR A 3 -27.81 -36.92 -22.32
N ALA A 4 -26.73 -36.38 -21.77
CA ALA A 4 -26.26 -35.02 -21.99
C ALA A 4 -25.77 -34.83 -23.44
N LYS A 5 -26.14 -33.70 -24.06
CA LYS A 5 -25.45 -33.17 -25.25
C LYS A 5 -24.46 -32.11 -24.80
N ALA A 6 -23.21 -32.31 -25.21
CA ALA A 6 -22.06 -31.48 -24.97
C ALA A 6 -22.23 -30.09 -25.60
N ASN A 7 -22.00 -29.05 -24.81
CA ASN A 7 -21.58 -27.74 -25.33
C ASN A 7 -20.06 -27.70 -25.29
N GLN A 8 -19.48 -27.48 -26.46
CA GLN A 8 -18.04 -27.28 -26.68
C GLN A 8 -17.57 -26.04 -25.91
N LEU A 9 -16.57 -26.23 -25.05
CA LEU A 9 -15.75 -25.14 -24.51
C LEU A 9 -14.85 -24.62 -25.64
N PRO A 10 -14.65 -23.30 -25.77
CA PRO A 10 -13.66 -22.76 -26.70
C PRO A 10 -12.25 -23.14 -26.26
N GLU A 11 -11.45 -23.60 -27.22
CA GLU A 11 -10.03 -23.93 -27.09
C GLU A 11 -9.25 -22.72 -26.56
N ILE A 12 -8.62 -22.89 -25.40
CA ILE A 12 -7.60 -21.97 -24.88
C ILE A 12 -6.26 -22.48 -25.39
N ASP A 13 -5.89 -22.08 -26.60
CA ASP A 13 -4.50 -22.16 -27.05
C ASP A 13 -3.71 -20.95 -26.55
N ASN A 14 -2.50 -21.22 -26.08
CA ASN A 14 -1.45 -20.31 -25.56
C ASN A 14 -1.38 -20.09 -24.04
N PHE A 15 -1.36 -21.17 -23.28
CA PHE A 15 -0.80 -21.20 -21.91
C PHE A 15 0.39 -22.16 -21.78
N HIS A 16 1.37 -22.06 -22.70
CA HIS A 16 2.50 -23.00 -22.72
C HIS A 16 3.91 -22.42 -22.96
N SER A 17 4.16 -21.12 -22.74
CA SER A 17 5.52 -20.57 -22.89
C SER A 17 6.26 -20.15 -21.61
N ASP A 18 5.63 -20.01 -20.45
CA ASP A 18 6.32 -19.39 -19.28
C ASP A 18 6.56 -20.33 -18.09
N MET A 19 6.62 -21.65 -18.35
CA MET A 19 6.93 -22.69 -17.34
C MET A 19 8.19 -23.49 -17.70
N ASN A 20 9.23 -22.81 -18.19
CA ASN A 20 10.59 -23.35 -18.18
C ASN A 20 11.45 -22.46 -17.29
N GLY A 21 11.58 -22.87 -16.03
CA GLY A 21 12.55 -22.33 -15.11
C GLY A 21 13.95 -22.51 -15.66
N SER A 22 14.60 -21.40 -15.98
CA SER A 22 16.05 -21.36 -16.12
C SER A 22 16.65 -21.57 -14.73
N ASN A 23 17.26 -22.74 -14.53
CA ASN A 23 18.28 -22.94 -13.52
C ASN A 23 19.44 -21.99 -13.81
N GLN A 24 19.38 -20.77 -13.25
CA GLN A 24 20.54 -19.90 -13.11
C GLN A 24 20.92 -19.82 -11.63
N PRO A 25 22.23 -19.73 -11.31
CA PRO A 25 22.68 -19.64 -9.93
C PRO A 25 22.05 -18.43 -9.25
N ILE A 26 21.62 -18.61 -8.00
CA ILE A 26 21.18 -17.52 -7.13
C ILE A 26 22.43 -16.70 -6.79
N ASP A 27 22.81 -15.78 -7.67
CA ASP A 27 23.77 -14.75 -7.32
C ASP A 27 23.11 -13.83 -6.30
N GLY A 28 23.74 -13.74 -5.12
CA GLY A 28 23.40 -12.82 -4.05
C GLY A 28 23.56 -11.39 -4.54
N ASN A 29 22.52 -10.89 -5.20
CA ASN A 29 22.46 -9.51 -5.66
C ASN A 29 22.14 -8.66 -4.43
N VAL A 30 23.20 -8.23 -3.73
CA VAL A 30 23.14 -7.02 -2.92
C VAL A 30 22.61 -5.94 -3.87
N HIS A 31 21.43 -5.40 -3.59
CA HIS A 31 20.92 -4.23 -4.30
C HIS A 31 21.89 -3.07 -4.06
N SER A 32 22.93 -2.98 -4.89
CA SER A 32 23.74 -1.79 -5.05
C SER A 32 23.62 -1.41 -6.52
N ARG A 33 22.88 -0.35 -6.82
CA ARG A 33 22.99 0.48 -8.05
C ARG A 33 21.87 1.50 -8.17
N THR A 34 22.12 2.67 -7.62
CA THR A 34 22.27 4.01 -8.23
C THR A 34 22.75 4.90 -7.08
N ASN A 35 23.42 6.03 -7.30
CA ASN A 35 24.04 6.79 -6.20
C ASN A 35 22.96 7.14 -5.15
N GLU A 36 22.91 6.42 -4.02
CA GLU A 36 21.77 6.40 -3.08
C GLU A 36 21.53 7.78 -2.46
N ASN A 37 22.59 8.57 -2.35
CA ASN A 37 22.54 9.97 -1.97
C ASN A 37 21.76 10.81 -2.99
N GLU A 38 21.84 10.53 -4.29
CA GLU A 38 21.07 11.25 -5.31
C GLU A 38 19.60 10.88 -5.29
N ILE A 39 19.22 9.62 -5.01
CA ILE A 39 17.80 9.23 -4.90
C ILE A 39 17.19 9.76 -3.61
N PHE A 40 17.91 9.66 -2.50
CA PHE A 40 17.46 10.24 -1.23
C PHE A 40 17.40 11.77 -1.32
N GLU A 41 18.40 12.42 -1.92
CA GLU A 41 18.36 13.85 -2.20
C GLU A 41 17.28 14.19 -3.22
N ASP A 42 16.99 13.39 -4.24
CA ASP A 42 15.92 13.63 -5.20
C ASP A 42 14.53 13.47 -4.56
N ILE A 43 14.35 12.48 -3.70
CA ILE A 43 13.13 12.30 -2.90
C ILE A 43 13.01 13.46 -1.92
N CYS A 44 14.06 13.83 -1.20
CA CYS A 44 14.05 14.96 -0.26
C CYS A 44 13.91 16.32 -0.98
N ASN A 45 14.48 16.48 -2.17
CA ASN A 45 14.38 17.66 -3.04
C ASN A 45 12.99 17.74 -3.65
N TYR A 46 12.43 16.63 -4.13
CA TYR A 46 11.05 16.56 -4.61
C TYR A 46 10.06 16.83 -3.47
N ILE A 47 10.28 16.25 -2.30
CA ILE A 47 9.48 16.46 -1.10
C ILE A 47 9.61 17.92 -0.62
N SER A 48 10.79 18.54 -0.68
CA SER A 48 11.01 19.94 -0.25
C SER A 48 10.58 20.99 -1.28
N THR A 49 10.62 20.68 -2.58
CA THR A 49 10.10 21.55 -3.66
C THR A 49 8.61 21.35 -3.93
N CYS A 50 8.05 20.19 -3.59
CA CYS A 50 6.63 19.96 -3.65
C CYS A 50 5.99 20.44 -2.34
N CYS A 51 5.46 21.67 -2.34
CA CYS A 51 4.70 22.26 -1.23
C CYS A 51 3.47 21.43 -0.75
N CYS A 52 3.24 20.23 -1.28
CA CYS A 52 1.99 19.49 -1.17
C CYS A 52 2.14 17.97 -1.43
N CYS A 53 3.19 17.28 -0.96
CA CYS A 53 3.10 15.81 -0.91
C CYS A 53 2.13 15.38 0.22
N ARG A 54 0.83 15.53 -0.07
CA ARG A 54 -0.29 15.24 0.85
C ARG A 54 -0.76 13.80 0.76
N PHE A 55 -0.41 13.12 -0.32
CA PHE A 55 -0.85 11.78 -0.61
C PHE A 55 0.34 10.89 -0.95
N GLY A 56 0.36 9.69 -0.37
CA GLY A 56 1.11 8.55 -0.86
C GLY A 56 0.14 7.43 -1.19
N ILE A 57 0.37 6.72 -2.29
CA ILE A 57 -0.48 5.59 -2.69
C ILE A 57 0.35 4.33 -2.95
N ASP A 58 -0.05 3.22 -2.35
CA ASP A 58 0.41 1.87 -2.70
C ASP A 58 -0.71 1.18 -3.46
N ILE A 59 -0.49 0.87 -4.74
CA ILE A 59 -1.45 0.14 -5.56
C ILE A 59 -1.01 -1.31 -5.68
N GLY A 60 -1.40 -2.12 -4.69
CA GLY A 60 -1.13 -3.55 -4.67
C GLY A 60 -2.05 -4.36 -5.59
N GLY A 61 -1.81 -5.67 -5.66
CA GLY A 61 -2.61 -6.58 -6.49
C GLY A 61 -4.09 -6.65 -6.10
N SER A 62 -4.37 -6.70 -4.80
CA SER A 62 -5.75 -6.81 -4.26
C SER A 62 -6.29 -5.51 -3.68
N LEU A 63 -5.45 -4.73 -2.98
CA LEU A 63 -5.84 -3.50 -2.31
C LEU A 63 -4.97 -2.33 -2.76
N ALA A 64 -5.60 -1.19 -2.99
CA ALA A 64 -4.96 0.11 -3.01
C ALA A 64 -5.04 0.74 -1.62
N LYS A 65 -3.92 1.28 -1.13
CA LYS A 65 -3.81 1.99 0.15
C LYS A 65 -3.38 3.42 -0.13
N VAL A 66 -4.05 4.37 0.51
CA VAL A 66 -3.77 5.79 0.39
C VAL A 66 -3.50 6.33 1.79
N VAL A 67 -2.35 6.98 1.95
CA VAL A 67 -2.05 7.78 3.13
C VAL A 67 -2.31 9.24 2.78
N PHE A 68 -3.11 9.91 3.59
CA PHE A 68 -3.42 11.32 3.45
C PHE A 68 -2.90 12.11 4.65
N PHE A 69 -2.06 13.11 4.41
CA PHE A 69 -1.58 14.04 5.41
C PHE A 69 -2.48 15.28 5.47
N ASN A 70 -3.12 15.47 6.62
CA ASN A 70 -3.98 16.59 6.93
C ASN A 70 -3.23 17.59 7.85
N PRO A 71 -2.70 18.70 7.32
CA PRO A 71 -1.95 19.66 8.12
C PRO A 71 -2.86 20.37 9.13
N LYS A 72 -2.29 20.66 10.32
CA LYS A 72 -2.98 21.40 11.39
C LYS A 72 -3.21 22.85 11.00
N GLU A 73 -2.19 23.46 10.39
CA GLU A 73 -2.24 24.82 9.84
C GLU A 73 -2.37 24.75 8.32
N THR A 74 -3.36 25.44 7.78
CA THR A 74 -3.70 25.46 6.35
C THR A 74 -3.58 26.87 5.80
N THR A 75 -2.92 27.02 4.65
CA THR A 75 -2.91 28.30 3.94
C THR A 75 -4.26 28.56 3.28
N SER A 76 -4.55 29.83 2.95
CA SER A 76 -5.80 30.23 2.28
C SER A 76 -6.07 29.44 0.99
N ASP A 77 -5.01 29.16 0.22
CA ASP A 77 -5.09 28.45 -1.05
C ASP A 77 -5.42 26.96 -0.87
N GLU A 78 -5.05 26.38 0.27
CA GLU A 78 -5.25 24.96 0.57
C GLU A 78 -6.63 24.65 1.16
N LEU A 79 -7.26 25.67 1.78
CA LEU A 79 -8.50 25.50 2.55
C LEU A 79 -9.63 24.90 1.72
N VAL A 80 -9.83 25.36 0.48
CA VAL A 80 -10.95 24.91 -0.35
C VAL A 80 -10.82 23.42 -0.67
N THR A 81 -9.64 22.99 -1.10
CA THR A 81 -9.36 21.59 -1.44
C THR A 81 -9.40 20.70 -0.19
N LEU A 82 -8.79 21.14 0.91
CA LEU A 82 -8.80 20.39 2.17
C LEU A 82 -10.20 20.30 2.77
N GLN A 83 -11.05 21.30 2.64
CA GLN A 83 -12.45 21.20 3.07
C GLN A 83 -13.24 20.18 2.23
N ARG A 84 -12.98 20.08 0.92
CA ARG A 84 -13.59 19.04 0.07
C ARG A 84 -13.13 17.65 0.51
N ILE A 85 -11.84 17.49 0.76
CA ILE A 85 -11.21 16.24 1.20
C ILE A 85 -11.71 15.85 2.61
N ARG A 86 -11.68 16.78 3.58
CA ARG A 86 -12.17 16.58 4.96
C ARG A 86 -13.65 16.25 5.01
N ARG A 87 -14.48 16.91 4.18
CA ARG A 87 -15.90 16.54 4.05
C ARG A 87 -16.07 15.12 3.52
N TYR A 88 -15.17 14.68 2.65
CA TYR A 88 -15.22 13.36 2.06
C TYR A 88 -14.71 12.25 3.00
N PHE A 89 -13.65 12.50 3.76
CA PHE A 89 -13.08 11.53 4.71
C PHE A 89 -13.72 11.58 6.11
N GLY A 90 -14.33 12.72 6.49
CA GLY A 90 -15.01 12.90 7.77
C GLY A 90 -16.47 12.44 7.79
N SER A 91 -17.11 12.24 6.64
CA SER A 91 -18.42 11.60 6.58
C SER A 91 -18.25 10.08 6.72
N SER A 92 -18.75 9.51 7.81
CA SER A 92 -18.75 8.07 8.11
C SER A 92 -19.51 7.17 7.12
N GLN A 93 -20.02 7.73 6.01
CA GLN A 93 -20.53 6.97 4.89
C GLN A 93 -19.38 6.58 3.97
N GLY A 94 -18.98 5.31 4.05
CA GLY A 94 -17.93 4.73 3.23
C GLY A 94 -18.10 5.04 1.74
N TYR A 95 -16.95 5.14 1.06
CA TYR A 95 -16.84 5.25 -0.39
C TYR A 95 -17.73 4.20 -1.05
N ASN A 96 -18.78 4.57 -1.80
CA ASN A 96 -19.61 3.71 -2.67
C ASN A 96 -19.53 2.18 -2.37
N SER A 97 -19.76 1.78 -1.11
CA SER A 97 -19.57 0.42 -0.55
C SER A 97 -18.15 -0.23 -0.53
N THR A 98 -17.10 0.34 -1.11
CA THR A 98 -15.81 -0.37 -1.36
C THR A 98 -14.54 0.28 -0.79
N GLY A 99 -14.61 1.47 -0.20
CA GLY A 99 -13.45 2.19 0.33
C GLY A 99 -13.68 2.67 1.74
N ARG A 100 -12.69 2.44 2.60
CA ARG A 100 -12.78 2.64 4.04
C ARG A 100 -11.63 3.51 4.51
N CYS A 101 -11.96 4.57 5.23
CA CYS A 101 -11.00 5.31 6.02
C CYS A 101 -10.92 4.63 7.40
N ASP A 102 -9.76 4.11 7.75
CA ASP A 102 -9.54 3.41 9.00
C ASP A 102 -9.26 4.44 10.10
N ALA A 103 -10.30 5.12 10.57
CA ALA A 103 -10.20 6.22 11.55
C ALA A 103 -9.49 5.82 12.85
N HIS A 104 -9.57 4.54 13.24
CA HIS A 104 -8.87 4.00 14.40
C HIS A 104 -7.33 3.94 14.24
N LEU A 105 -6.84 4.10 13.01
CA LEU A 105 -5.41 4.17 12.67
C LEU A 105 -4.93 5.62 12.48
N GLU A 106 -5.78 6.62 12.69
CA GLU A 106 -5.35 8.02 12.58
C GLU A 106 -4.15 8.30 13.49
N MET A 107 -3.10 8.87 12.91
CA MET A 107 -1.89 9.26 13.66
C MET A 107 -1.81 10.79 13.76
N PRO A 108 -2.16 11.38 14.91
CA PRO A 108 -2.06 12.82 15.11
C PRO A 108 -0.60 13.26 15.30
N ASN A 109 -0.35 14.56 15.11
CA ASN A 109 0.93 15.23 15.41
C ASN A 109 2.17 14.67 14.67
N CYS A 110 1.97 14.13 13.47
CA CYS A 110 3.04 13.76 12.56
C CYS A 110 3.67 15.00 11.91
N LEU A 111 4.97 14.93 11.62
CA LEU A 111 5.70 16.00 10.93
C LEU A 111 6.05 15.57 9.50
N ILE A 112 5.52 16.29 8.51
CA ILE A 112 5.88 16.14 7.10
C ILE A 112 6.30 17.50 6.58
N ASN A 113 7.53 17.59 6.07
CA ASN A 113 8.10 18.80 5.47
C ASN A 113 8.07 20.01 6.41
N GLY A 114 8.35 19.78 7.69
CA GLY A 114 8.29 20.81 8.73
C GLY A 114 6.87 21.25 9.12
N ARG A 115 5.82 20.65 8.55
CA ARG A 115 4.43 20.93 8.91
C ARG A 115 3.89 19.85 9.83
N ALA A 116 3.28 20.25 10.94
CA ALA A 116 2.57 19.35 11.84
C ALA A 116 1.15 19.06 11.29
N GLY A 117 0.69 17.82 11.44
CA GLY A 117 -0.63 17.40 10.99
C GLY A 117 -0.98 15.98 11.44
N SER A 118 -2.05 15.44 10.89
CA SER A 118 -2.48 14.05 11.12
C SER A 118 -2.35 13.22 9.85
N LEU A 119 -1.97 11.94 10.00
CA LEU A 119 -2.03 10.96 8.92
C LEU A 119 -3.32 10.17 9.01
N HIS A 120 -3.99 10.05 7.87
CA HIS A 120 -5.19 9.26 7.70
C HIS A 120 -4.92 8.12 6.72
N PHE A 121 -5.42 6.93 7.06
CA PHE A 121 -5.20 5.71 6.29
C PHE A 121 -6.51 5.31 5.62
N ILE A 122 -6.46 5.17 4.30
CA ILE A 122 -7.61 4.83 3.47
C ILE A 122 -7.22 3.61 2.64
N ARG A 123 -8.16 2.68 2.47
CA ARG A 123 -7.98 1.52 1.62
C ARG A 123 -9.24 1.23 0.81
N PHE A 124 -9.05 0.65 -0.37
CA PHE A 124 -10.12 0.15 -1.21
C PHE A 124 -9.61 -0.99 -2.10
N ALA A 125 -10.52 -1.82 -2.60
CA ALA A 125 -10.15 -2.87 -3.55
C ALA A 125 -9.52 -2.27 -4.81
N THR A 126 -8.39 -2.82 -5.28
CA THR A 126 -7.71 -2.31 -6.49
C THR A 126 -8.64 -2.35 -7.71
N SER A 127 -9.55 -3.31 -7.78
CA SER A 127 -10.59 -3.41 -8.82
C SER A 127 -11.54 -2.20 -8.86
N ALA A 128 -11.70 -1.46 -7.74
CA ALA A 128 -12.53 -0.27 -7.65
C ALA A 128 -11.80 1.02 -8.07
N LEU A 129 -10.51 0.94 -8.45
CA LEU A 129 -9.71 2.11 -8.84
C LEU A 129 -10.33 2.90 -10.01
N PRO A 130 -10.84 2.29 -11.11
CA PRO A 130 -11.47 3.06 -12.18
C PRO A 130 -12.67 3.90 -11.70
N SER A 131 -13.51 3.33 -10.84
CA SER A 131 -14.63 4.04 -10.22
C SER A 131 -14.15 5.18 -9.31
N PHE A 132 -13.00 4.99 -8.65
CA PHE A 132 -12.38 5.99 -7.78
C PHE A 132 -11.92 7.20 -8.61
N LEU A 133 -11.22 6.94 -9.72
CA LEU A 133 -10.75 7.99 -10.61
C LEU A 133 -11.92 8.78 -11.21
N ALA A 134 -12.98 8.10 -11.67
CA ALA A 134 -14.17 8.77 -12.18
C ALA A 134 -14.86 9.66 -11.12
N MET A 135 -14.91 9.20 -9.87
CA MET A 135 -15.44 9.99 -8.76
C MET A 135 -14.53 11.19 -8.42
N ALA A 136 -13.22 10.98 -8.29
CA ALA A 136 -12.26 12.04 -7.98
C ALA A 136 -12.28 13.16 -9.03
N ARG A 137 -12.46 12.80 -10.30
CA ARG A 137 -12.67 13.74 -11.41
C ARG A 137 -13.95 14.57 -11.21
N ARG A 138 -15.09 13.92 -10.96
CA ARG A 138 -16.39 14.61 -10.73
C ARG A 138 -16.36 15.53 -9.51
N LYS A 139 -15.67 15.13 -8.46
CA LYS A 139 -15.52 15.91 -7.21
C LYS A 139 -14.45 16.99 -7.29
N GLN A 140 -13.73 17.09 -8.41
CA GLN A 140 -12.70 18.11 -8.64
C GLN A 140 -11.63 18.12 -7.54
N PHE A 141 -11.21 16.94 -7.07
CA PHE A 141 -10.09 16.82 -6.11
C PHE A 141 -8.74 17.31 -6.68
N PRO A 142 -8.39 17.06 -7.97
CA PRO A 142 -7.08 17.42 -8.50
C PRO A 142 -6.90 18.90 -8.88
N VAL A 143 -7.90 19.76 -8.69
CA VAL A 143 -7.92 21.08 -9.35
C VAL A 143 -6.84 22.05 -8.85
N ASP A 144 -6.39 21.90 -7.60
CA ASP A 144 -5.47 22.88 -6.96
C ASP A 144 -4.19 22.24 -6.37
N ILE A 145 -3.95 20.94 -6.61
CA ILE A 145 -2.82 20.19 -6.04
C ILE A 145 -1.77 19.95 -7.12
N ASN A 146 -0.48 20.13 -6.75
CA ASN A 146 0.67 19.77 -7.58
C ASN A 146 0.41 18.44 -8.28
N ARG A 147 0.54 18.42 -9.61
CA ARG A 147 0.11 17.32 -10.50
C ARG A 147 0.93 16.04 -10.36
N THR A 148 1.61 15.80 -9.24
CA THR A 148 2.45 14.63 -9.04
C THR A 148 2.22 14.05 -7.64
N ILE A 149 1.95 12.74 -7.58
CA ILE A 149 1.73 11.99 -6.33
C ILE A 149 2.76 10.86 -6.25
N CYS A 150 3.31 10.60 -5.07
CA CYS A 150 4.17 9.44 -4.86
C CYS A 150 3.34 8.16 -4.89
N ALA A 151 3.75 7.20 -5.72
CA ALA A 151 3.06 5.93 -5.88
C ALA A 151 4.02 4.76 -5.84
N THR A 152 3.62 3.68 -5.17
CA THR A 152 4.37 2.42 -5.10
C THR A 152 3.46 1.23 -5.41
N GLY A 153 4.05 0.03 -5.41
CA GLY A 153 3.40 -1.22 -5.75
C GLY A 153 3.26 -1.43 -7.27
N GLY A 154 3.09 -2.67 -7.70
CA GLY A 154 3.01 -3.02 -9.12
C GLY A 154 1.90 -2.29 -9.90
N GLY A 155 0.83 -1.87 -9.20
CA GLY A 155 -0.25 -1.08 -9.78
C GLY A 155 0.13 0.36 -10.14
N ALA A 156 1.17 0.94 -9.54
CA ALA A 156 1.65 2.27 -9.91
C ALA A 156 2.08 2.33 -11.39
N CYS A 157 2.73 1.27 -11.88
CA CYS A 157 3.05 1.13 -13.31
C CYS A 157 1.79 0.80 -14.14
N LYS A 158 0.97 -0.14 -13.68
CA LYS A 158 -0.22 -0.62 -14.42
C LYS A 158 -1.24 0.47 -14.69
N PHE A 159 -1.51 1.35 -13.72
CA PHE A 159 -2.59 2.33 -13.77
C PHE A 159 -2.12 3.76 -14.05
N GLU A 160 -0.82 3.99 -14.26
CA GLU A 160 -0.24 5.33 -14.51
C GLU A 160 -0.96 6.08 -15.62
N ARG A 161 -1.18 5.41 -16.77
CA ARG A 161 -1.84 6.02 -17.92
C ARG A 161 -3.27 6.44 -17.60
N GLU A 162 -4.04 5.58 -16.94
CA GLU A 162 -5.43 5.83 -16.59
C GLU A 162 -5.57 6.99 -15.59
N ILE A 163 -4.68 7.04 -14.58
CA ILE A 163 -4.61 8.12 -13.60
C ILE A 163 -4.28 9.45 -14.29
N ARG A 164 -3.32 9.44 -15.22
CA ARG A 164 -2.93 10.63 -15.99
C ARG A 164 -4.05 11.13 -16.88
N GLU A 165 -4.73 10.23 -17.61
CA GLU A 165 -5.81 10.59 -18.54
C GLU A 165 -7.09 11.06 -17.82
N ASN A 166 -7.43 10.46 -16.67
CA ASN A 166 -8.65 10.81 -15.94
C ASN A 166 -8.51 12.01 -15.01
N LEU A 167 -7.36 12.15 -14.34
CA LEU A 167 -7.15 13.15 -13.30
C LEU A 167 -6.09 14.20 -13.65
N GLY A 168 -5.32 14.02 -14.72
CA GLY A 168 -4.19 14.90 -15.04
C GLY A 168 -3.04 14.80 -14.04
N ILE A 169 -2.99 13.71 -13.26
CA ILE A 169 -1.98 13.45 -12.23
C ILE A 169 -0.87 12.58 -12.82
N ARG A 170 0.38 12.98 -12.58
CA ARG A 170 1.59 12.19 -12.82
C ARG A 170 1.92 11.39 -11.56
N LEU A 171 2.53 10.23 -11.74
CA LEU A 171 3.02 9.43 -10.63
C LEU A 171 4.52 9.56 -10.53
N HIS A 172 5.01 9.93 -9.34
CA HIS A 172 6.40 9.71 -8.97
C HIS A 172 6.49 8.30 -8.39
N LYS A 173 7.00 7.36 -9.18
CA LYS A 173 7.00 5.94 -8.82
C LYS A 173 8.22 5.61 -7.94
N THR A 174 7.97 4.97 -6.81
CA THR A 174 9.00 4.49 -5.88
C THR A 174 8.96 2.97 -5.79
N ASP A 175 10.06 2.35 -5.36
CA ASP A 175 10.08 0.90 -5.10
C ASP A 175 9.16 0.52 -3.92
N GLU A 176 8.57 -0.68 -3.98
CA GLU A 176 7.66 -1.19 -2.96
C GLU A 176 8.38 -1.49 -1.65
N PHE A 177 9.57 -2.08 -1.73
CA PHE A 177 10.35 -2.42 -0.55
C PHE A 177 11.00 -1.19 0.08
N ASP A 178 11.50 -0.25 -0.72
CA ASP A 178 11.96 1.05 -0.18
C ASP A 178 10.84 1.74 0.63
N SER A 179 9.63 1.77 0.06
CA SER A 179 8.47 2.40 0.72
C SER A 179 8.15 1.75 2.08
N ILE A 180 8.31 0.42 2.18
CA ILE A 180 8.12 -0.33 3.43
C ILE A 180 9.28 -0.06 4.41
N ILE A 181 10.52 -0.13 3.94
CA ILE A 181 11.73 0.03 4.75
C ILE A 181 11.81 1.42 5.37
N TYR A 182 11.45 2.47 4.62
CA TYR A 182 11.40 3.84 5.15
C TYR A 182 10.09 4.12 5.92
N GLY A 183 8.98 3.46 5.55
CA GLY A 183 7.68 3.66 6.18
C GLY A 183 7.62 3.14 7.61
N ILE A 184 8.09 1.92 7.88
CA ILE A 184 7.99 1.29 9.22
C ILE A 184 8.66 2.13 10.32
N PRO A 185 9.94 2.54 10.18
CA PRO A 185 10.59 3.36 11.20
C PRO A 185 9.89 4.71 11.40
N TYR A 186 9.40 5.31 10.31
CA TYR A 186 8.66 6.57 10.39
C TYR A 186 7.36 6.39 11.20
N ILE A 187 6.57 5.37 10.92
CA ILE A 187 5.33 5.10 11.68
C ILE A 187 5.66 4.83 13.15
N ASN A 188 6.66 3.98 13.41
CA ASN A 188 7.09 3.66 14.77
C ASN A 188 7.56 4.89 15.56
N GLN A 189 8.21 5.87 14.91
CA GLN A 189 8.65 7.11 15.56
C GLN A 189 7.47 7.92 16.15
N TYR A 190 6.31 7.91 15.50
CA TYR A 190 5.14 8.70 15.92
C TYR A 190 4.07 7.87 16.67
N ASN A 191 4.24 6.55 16.75
CA ASN A 191 3.25 5.61 17.32
C ASN A 191 3.93 4.48 18.14
N SER A 192 5.04 4.78 18.81
CA SER A 192 5.94 3.79 19.42
C SER A 192 5.31 2.93 20.51
N ASP A 193 4.24 3.39 21.17
CA ASP A 193 3.52 2.66 22.20
C ASP A 193 2.56 1.60 21.63
N ARG A 194 2.26 1.66 20.33
CA ARG A 194 1.18 0.87 19.69
C ARG A 194 1.58 0.13 18.44
N GLU A 195 2.60 0.61 17.72
CA GLU A 195 2.91 0.15 16.38
C GLU A 195 3.43 -1.29 16.37
N CYS A 196 4.54 -1.54 17.07
CA CYS A 196 5.14 -2.86 17.16
C CYS A 196 4.65 -3.60 18.42
N TYR A 197 4.24 -4.85 18.27
CA TYR A 197 3.74 -5.66 19.37
C TYR A 197 3.96 -7.15 19.09
N PHE A 198 3.87 -7.95 20.15
CA PHE A 198 3.81 -9.40 20.08
C PHE A 198 2.69 -9.94 20.96
N LEU A 199 2.31 -11.20 20.72
CA LEU A 199 1.39 -11.93 21.59
C LEU A 199 2.22 -12.72 22.60
N LYS A 200 2.06 -12.36 23.88
CA LYS A 200 2.64 -13.13 24.99
C LYS A 200 1.70 -14.29 25.31
N ASP A 201 2.27 -15.47 25.50
CA ASP A 201 1.53 -16.72 25.78
C ASP A 201 0.46 -17.06 24.70
N PRO A 202 0.81 -17.08 23.39
CA PRO A 202 -0.18 -17.12 22.30
C PRO A 202 -0.96 -18.44 22.18
N LEU A 203 -0.56 -19.49 22.92
CA LEU A 203 -1.22 -20.80 22.91
C LEU A 203 -2.14 -21.02 24.12
N ASP A 204 -2.21 -20.05 25.05
CA ASP A 204 -3.06 -20.11 26.24
C ASP A 204 -4.10 -18.98 26.14
N ASP A 205 -5.33 -19.31 25.76
CA ASP A 205 -6.41 -18.33 25.53
C ASP A 205 -6.71 -17.45 26.77
N LEU A 206 -6.42 -17.94 27.98
CA LEU A 206 -6.66 -17.19 29.22
C LEU A 206 -5.52 -16.23 29.56
N LYS A 207 -4.32 -16.45 29.03
CA LYS A 207 -3.13 -15.63 29.30
C LYS A 207 -2.66 -14.83 28.09
N CYS A 208 -3.15 -15.17 26.90
CA CYS A 208 -2.79 -14.54 25.65
C CYS A 208 -3.04 -13.03 25.72
N THR A 209 -1.96 -12.25 25.67
CA THR A 209 -2.03 -10.80 25.83
C THR A 209 -1.17 -10.11 24.78
N LYS A 210 -1.71 -9.03 24.21
CA LYS A 210 -0.97 -8.14 23.31
C LYS A 210 -0.03 -7.26 24.14
N VAL A 211 1.27 -7.31 23.84
CA VAL A 211 2.31 -6.54 24.55
C VAL A 211 3.07 -5.69 23.54
N ALA A 212 3.26 -4.40 23.87
CA ALA A 212 4.05 -3.49 23.05
C ALA A 212 5.51 -3.96 22.97
N TYR A 213 6.12 -3.79 21.80
CA TYR A 213 7.51 -4.12 21.53
C TYR A 213 8.30 -2.85 21.24
N ASP A 214 9.41 -2.64 21.94
CA ASP A 214 10.29 -1.51 21.67
C ASP A 214 11.08 -1.73 20.38
N PHE A 215 10.68 -1.02 19.32
CA PHE A 215 11.30 -1.08 18.00
C PHE A 215 12.29 0.09 17.76
N SER A 216 12.85 0.70 18.83
CA SER A 216 13.80 1.81 18.73
C SER A 216 15.20 1.41 18.23
N GLN A 217 15.61 0.17 18.46
CA GLN A 217 16.87 -0.41 17.97
C GLN A 217 16.59 -1.74 17.24
N PRO A 218 15.97 -1.68 16.05
CA PRO A 218 15.33 -2.87 15.47
C PRO A 218 16.30 -3.80 14.73
N TYR A 219 17.50 -3.34 14.39
CA TYR A 219 18.39 -4.08 13.50
C TYR A 219 19.22 -5.16 14.23
N PRO A 220 19.45 -6.33 13.59
CA PRO A 220 18.82 -6.79 12.35
C PRO A 220 17.41 -7.35 12.58
N TYR A 221 16.55 -7.29 11.56
CA TYR A 221 15.22 -7.92 11.60
C TYR A 221 14.80 -8.49 10.25
N LEU A 222 13.76 -9.34 10.28
CA LEU A 222 13.09 -9.84 9.09
C LEU A 222 11.76 -9.12 8.89
N ILE A 223 11.47 -8.73 7.65
CA ILE A 223 10.13 -8.33 7.23
C ILE A 223 9.52 -9.48 6.47
N VAL A 224 8.37 -9.97 6.93
CA VAL A 224 7.52 -10.91 6.19
C VAL A 224 6.29 -10.13 5.74
N ASN A 225 6.34 -9.56 4.53
CA ASN A 225 5.25 -8.79 3.96
C ASN A 225 4.23 -9.73 3.31
N ILE A 226 3.08 -9.91 3.96
CA ILE A 226 1.99 -10.80 3.52
C ILE A 226 0.91 -9.97 2.83
N GLY A 227 0.91 -9.98 1.50
CA GLY A 227 -0.12 -9.40 0.64
C GLY A 227 -0.87 -10.49 -0.14
N SER A 228 -1.10 -10.25 -1.44
CA SER A 228 -1.65 -11.29 -2.33
C SER A 228 -0.73 -12.52 -2.38
N GLY A 229 0.58 -12.29 -2.45
CA GLY A 229 1.65 -13.27 -2.16
C GLY A 229 2.44 -12.87 -0.91
N VAL A 230 3.63 -13.43 -0.72
CA VAL A 230 4.52 -13.13 0.41
C VAL A 230 5.91 -12.75 -0.09
N SER A 231 6.47 -11.68 0.48
CA SER A 231 7.89 -11.31 0.31
C SER A 231 8.59 -11.31 1.65
N ILE A 232 9.80 -11.89 1.70
CA ILE A 232 10.62 -11.99 2.90
C ILE A 232 11.90 -11.18 2.68
N LEU A 233 12.13 -10.19 3.53
CA LEU A 233 13.29 -9.31 3.48
C LEU A 233 14.15 -9.48 4.73
N ALA A 234 15.46 -9.52 4.54
CA ALA A 234 16.43 -9.35 5.61
C ALA A 234 16.88 -7.90 5.65
N VAL A 235 16.70 -7.25 6.81
CA VAL A 235 17.05 -5.86 7.04
C VAL A 235 18.21 -5.80 8.03
N HIS A 236 19.38 -5.38 7.55
CA HIS A 236 20.62 -5.32 8.32
C HIS A 236 20.87 -3.93 8.92
N SER A 237 20.45 -2.89 8.21
CA SER A 237 20.50 -1.50 8.67
C SER A 237 19.42 -0.69 7.94
N ARG A 238 19.37 0.63 8.18
CA ARG A 238 18.41 1.54 7.53
C ARG A 238 18.45 1.44 6.00
N ASP A 239 19.66 1.39 5.45
CA ASP A 239 19.90 1.48 4.00
C ASP A 239 20.41 0.14 3.43
N GLN A 240 20.57 -0.88 4.28
CA GLN A 240 21.03 -2.21 3.86
C GLN A 240 19.97 -3.27 4.14
N TYR A 241 19.29 -3.68 3.08
CA TYR A 241 18.34 -4.77 3.11
C TYR A 241 18.38 -5.58 1.80
N SER A 242 17.85 -6.80 1.84
CA SER A 242 17.68 -7.62 0.64
C SER A 242 16.44 -8.50 0.73
N ARG A 243 15.78 -8.74 -0.40
CA ARG A 243 14.70 -9.72 -0.49
C ARG A 243 15.32 -11.12 -0.56
N ILE A 244 15.28 -11.85 0.56
CA ILE A 244 15.91 -13.16 0.69
C ILE A 244 15.01 -14.31 0.22
N SER A 245 13.69 -14.11 0.19
CA SER A 245 12.75 -15.14 -0.23
C SER A 245 11.35 -14.58 -0.54
N GLY A 246 10.43 -15.47 -0.88
CA GLY A 246 9.00 -15.19 -0.99
C GLY A 246 8.20 -16.45 -1.27
N SER A 247 6.88 -16.31 -1.26
CA SER A 247 5.93 -17.39 -1.56
C SER A 247 4.78 -16.85 -2.39
N SER A 248 4.30 -17.63 -3.35
CA SER A 248 3.04 -17.34 -4.05
C SER A 248 1.82 -17.69 -3.21
N ILE A 249 2.00 -18.46 -2.12
CA ILE A 249 0.95 -18.83 -1.17
C ILE A 249 0.85 -17.72 -0.12
N GLY A 250 -0.05 -16.77 -0.37
CA GLY A 250 -0.31 -15.63 0.52
C GLY A 250 -1.81 -15.41 0.76
N GLY A 251 -2.19 -14.17 1.09
CA GLY A 251 -3.57 -13.81 1.36
C GLY A 251 -4.50 -13.98 0.14
N GLY A 252 -3.95 -13.85 -1.08
CA GLY A 252 -4.71 -14.08 -2.32
C GLY A 252 -5.05 -15.56 -2.51
N THR A 253 -4.14 -16.46 -2.13
CA THR A 253 -4.39 -17.91 -2.15
C THR A 253 -5.43 -18.31 -1.11
N PHE A 254 -5.30 -17.78 0.12
CA PHE A 254 -6.30 -17.99 1.18
C PHE A 254 -7.69 -17.56 0.72
N LEU A 255 -7.87 -16.29 0.33
CA LEU A 255 -9.17 -15.76 -0.05
C LEU A 255 -9.73 -16.47 -1.30
N GLY A 256 -8.89 -16.73 -2.30
CA GLY A 256 -9.31 -17.42 -3.52
C GLY A 256 -9.83 -18.84 -3.25
N LEU A 257 -9.13 -19.60 -2.38
CA LEU A 257 -9.58 -20.93 -2.00
C LEU A 257 -10.82 -20.89 -1.12
N CYS A 258 -10.89 -20.00 -0.13
CA CYS A 258 -12.10 -19.83 0.69
C CYS A 258 -13.31 -19.50 -0.18
N SER A 259 -13.21 -18.51 -1.08
CA SER A 259 -14.31 -18.17 -1.98
C SER A 259 -14.75 -19.34 -2.86
N LEU A 260 -13.81 -20.14 -3.38
CA LEU A 260 -14.16 -21.31 -4.20
C LEU A 260 -14.83 -22.43 -3.38
N LEU A 261 -14.36 -22.67 -2.16
CA LEU A 261 -14.77 -23.82 -1.35
C LEU A 261 -16.00 -23.55 -0.49
N THR A 262 -16.15 -22.33 0.01
CA THR A 262 -17.21 -21.94 0.96
C THR A 262 -18.21 -20.96 0.38
N GLN A 263 -17.93 -20.38 -0.80
CA GLN A 263 -18.71 -19.32 -1.44
C GLN A 263 -18.74 -18.00 -0.64
N CYS A 264 -17.76 -17.76 0.25
CA CYS A 264 -17.62 -16.48 0.92
C CYS A 264 -17.31 -15.35 -0.09
N GLU A 265 -17.96 -14.19 0.09
CA GLU A 265 -17.83 -13.04 -0.81
C GLU A 265 -16.80 -12.02 -0.32
N THR A 266 -16.42 -12.08 0.96
CA THR A 266 -15.52 -11.10 1.59
C THR A 266 -14.42 -11.77 2.41
N PHE A 267 -13.31 -11.05 2.60
CA PHE A 267 -12.21 -11.52 3.46
C PHE A 267 -12.62 -11.67 4.93
N ASP A 268 -13.55 -10.84 5.42
CA ASP A 268 -14.01 -10.90 6.81
C ASP A 268 -14.99 -12.08 7.06
N GLU A 269 -15.61 -12.61 5.99
CA GLU A 269 -16.47 -13.79 6.05
C GLU A 269 -15.69 -15.11 5.98
N ALA A 270 -14.55 -15.10 5.28
CA ALA A 270 -13.64 -16.23 5.12
C ALA A 270 -12.93 -16.61 6.42
#